data_AF-A0A9N7LLX7-F1
#
_entry.id   AF-A0A9N7LLX7-F1
#
_cell.length_a   1.000
_cell.length_b   1.000
_cell.length_c   1.000
_cell.angle_alpha   90.00
_cell.angle_beta   90.00
_cell.angle_gamma   90.00
#
_symmetry.space_group_name_H-M   'P 1'
#
loop_
_entity.id
_entity.type
_entity.pdbx_description
1 polymer ?
#
loop_
_entity_poly.entity_id
_entity_poly.type
_entity_poly.pdbx_seq_one_letter_code
_entity_poly.pdbx_strand_id
1 'polypeptide(L)'
;MESGRMPHEDDPRVESYLEILESALLDCYLSCHEEDALVEMADSLGLSRRLLDEIHHDYLRSMARVAVADGVVTDDERADLIQVAELLGLSADRVDAALAMASARSACAEFALAAGDVLCLTGSMRRRRSEWEAELAQRGIEVGSLTRRTRLLVAADPDSATGKARKARKYGIPIINEDALSRLLGARTSGE
;
A
#
# COMPACT_ATOMS: atom_id res chain seq x y z
N MET A 1 -1.71 -18.19 -4.78
CA MET A 1 -1.58 -16.73 -4.80
C MET A 1 -2.45 -16.22 -3.67
N GLU A 2 -1.90 -15.53 -2.68
CA GLU A 2 -2.68 -15.02 -1.55
C GLU A 2 -3.47 -13.80 -2.04
N SER A 3 -4.71 -14.03 -2.46
CA SER A 3 -5.62 -13.02 -2.97
C SER A 3 -5.92 -12.01 -1.85
N GLY A 4 -5.50 -10.76 -2.06
CA GLY A 4 -5.87 -9.65 -1.20
C GLY A 4 -7.36 -9.39 -1.33
N ARG A 5 -8.14 -9.88 -0.37
CA ARG A 5 -9.61 -9.80 -0.36
C ARG A 5 -10.10 -8.35 -0.49
N MET A 6 -10.84 -8.07 -1.56
CA MET A 6 -11.50 -6.82 -1.91
C MET A 6 -12.71 -6.57 -1.00
N PRO A 7 -12.98 -5.31 -0.58
CA PRO A 7 -14.07 -4.94 0.33
C PRO A 7 -15.50 -5.24 -0.17
N HIS A 8 -15.68 -5.66 -1.42
CA HIS A 8 -16.99 -5.98 -2.02
C HIS A 8 -17.20 -7.48 -2.32
N GLU A 9 -16.24 -8.35 -2.02
CA GLU A 9 -16.36 -9.81 -2.17
C GLU A 9 -17.42 -10.47 -1.26
N ASP A 10 -18.07 -9.71 -0.36
CA ASP A 10 -19.14 -10.25 0.50
C ASP A 10 -20.51 -10.28 -0.20
N ASP A 11 -20.66 -9.62 -1.35
CA ASP A 11 -21.89 -9.70 -2.17
C ASP A 11 -21.74 -10.78 -3.25
N PRO A 12 -22.56 -11.85 -3.24
CA PRO A 12 -22.40 -12.99 -4.15
C PRO A 12 -22.56 -12.61 -5.63
N ARG A 13 -23.25 -11.50 -5.94
CA ARG A 13 -23.37 -11.01 -7.32
C ARG A 13 -22.07 -10.36 -7.79
N VAL A 14 -21.38 -9.68 -6.89
CA VAL A 14 -20.07 -9.07 -7.17
C VAL A 14 -19.02 -10.16 -7.34
N GLU A 15 -19.06 -11.20 -6.49
CA GLU A 15 -18.19 -12.37 -6.62
C GLU A 15 -18.35 -13.04 -8.00
N SER A 16 -19.60 -13.36 -8.40
CA SER A 16 -19.86 -13.97 -9.72
C SER A 16 -19.42 -13.08 -10.89
N TYR A 17 -19.52 -11.76 -10.75
CA TYR A 17 -19.03 -10.83 -11.77
C TYR A 17 -17.49 -10.81 -11.85
N LEU A 18 -16.81 -10.80 -10.69
CA LEU A 18 -15.35 -10.79 -10.61
C LEU A 18 -14.73 -12.08 -11.16
N GLU A 19 -15.31 -13.25 -10.90
CA GLU A 19 -14.78 -14.52 -11.43
C GLU A 19 -14.73 -14.54 -12.97
N ILE A 20 -15.78 -14.01 -13.62
CA ILE A 20 -15.84 -13.91 -15.08
C ILE A 20 -14.85 -12.85 -15.58
N LEU A 21 -14.77 -11.71 -14.88
CA LEU A 21 -13.81 -10.66 -15.21
C LEU A 21 -12.37 -11.19 -15.14
N GLU A 22 -11.99 -11.89 -14.08
CA GLU A 22 -10.66 -12.50 -13.92
C GLU A 22 -10.38 -13.55 -15.00
N SER A 23 -11.37 -14.38 -15.35
CA SER A 23 -11.22 -15.33 -16.46
C SER A 23 -11.00 -14.62 -17.81
N ALA A 24 -11.64 -13.48 -18.02
CA ALA A 24 -11.56 -12.75 -19.28
C ALA A 24 -10.27 -11.93 -19.39
N LEU A 25 -9.76 -11.43 -18.25
CA LEU A 25 -8.45 -10.77 -18.17
C LEU A 25 -7.28 -11.75 -18.36
N LEU A 26 -7.44 -13.04 -17.99
CA LEU A 26 -6.40 -14.07 -18.18
C LEU A 26 -6.06 -14.36 -19.65
N ASP A 27 -6.97 -14.12 -20.59
CA ASP A 27 -6.70 -14.30 -22.02
C ASP A 27 -5.97 -13.09 -22.64
N CYS A 28 -5.79 -12.00 -21.88
CA CYS A 28 -5.25 -10.70 -22.34
C CYS A 28 -5.93 -10.14 -23.61
N TYR A 29 -7.10 -10.67 -23.96
CA TYR A 29 -7.86 -10.32 -25.14
C TYR A 29 -9.35 -10.43 -24.80
N LEU A 30 -9.96 -9.27 -24.57
CA LEU A 30 -11.41 -9.18 -24.41
C LEU A 30 -12.00 -8.99 -25.81
N SER A 31 -12.62 -10.02 -26.36
CA SER A 31 -13.38 -9.88 -27.60
C SER A 31 -14.60 -8.99 -27.36
N CYS A 32 -15.11 -8.33 -28.42
CA CYS A 32 -16.36 -7.56 -28.31
C CYS A 32 -17.55 -8.37 -27.76
N HIS A 33 -17.53 -9.70 -27.95
CA HIS A 33 -18.52 -10.62 -27.38
C HIS A 33 -18.37 -10.82 -25.87
N GLU A 34 -17.16 -10.72 -25.33
CA GLU A 34 -16.86 -10.89 -23.91
C GLU A 34 -17.13 -9.58 -23.15
N GLU A 35 -16.87 -8.43 -23.76
CA GLU A 35 -17.35 -7.13 -23.30
C GLU A 35 -18.88 -7.10 -23.20
N ASP A 36 -19.58 -7.54 -24.25
CA ASP A 36 -21.05 -7.61 -24.27
C ASP A 36 -21.57 -8.59 -23.21
N ALA A 37 -20.95 -9.77 -23.07
CA ALA A 37 -21.29 -10.74 -22.04
C ALA A 37 -21.08 -10.22 -20.61
N LEU A 38 -20.03 -9.43 -20.35
CA LEU A 38 -19.79 -8.78 -19.06
C LEU A 38 -20.87 -7.73 -18.76
N VAL A 39 -21.29 -6.97 -19.76
CA VAL A 39 -22.36 -5.96 -19.63
C VAL A 39 -23.72 -6.62 -19.44
N GLU A 40 -24.06 -7.65 -20.22
CA GLU A 40 -25.29 -8.42 -20.09
C GLU A 40 -25.37 -9.13 -18.73
N MET A 41 -24.25 -9.69 -18.25
CA MET A 41 -24.18 -10.31 -16.93
C MET A 41 -24.38 -9.29 -15.82
N ALA A 42 -23.73 -8.12 -15.92
CA ALA A 42 -23.91 -7.06 -14.94
C ALA A 42 -25.36 -6.58 -14.87
N ASP A 43 -26.04 -6.48 -16.02
CA ASP A 43 -27.47 -6.17 -16.09
C ASP A 43 -28.33 -7.28 -15.46
N SER A 44 -28.06 -8.55 -15.79
CA SER A 44 -28.76 -9.71 -15.24
C SER A 44 -28.58 -9.85 -13.72
N LEU A 45 -27.44 -9.42 -13.18
CA LEU A 45 -27.16 -9.39 -11.74
C LEU A 45 -27.73 -8.14 -11.06
N GLY A 46 -28.27 -7.19 -11.82
CA GLY A 46 -28.81 -5.92 -11.33
C GLY A 46 -27.73 -4.97 -10.79
N LEU A 47 -26.49 -5.09 -11.28
CA LEU A 47 -25.38 -4.23 -10.90
C LEU A 47 -25.53 -2.88 -11.63
N SER A 48 -25.69 -1.82 -10.85
CA SER A 48 -25.74 -0.47 -11.42
C SER A 48 -24.39 -0.09 -12.01
N ARG A 49 -24.36 0.73 -13.08
CA ARG A 49 -23.11 1.24 -13.66
C ARG A 49 -22.18 1.90 -12.64
N ARG A 50 -22.75 2.61 -11.65
CA ARG A 50 -21.98 3.20 -10.55
C ARG A 50 -21.29 2.15 -9.68
N LEU A 51 -21.94 1.02 -9.44
CA LEU A 51 -21.36 -0.07 -8.66
C LEU A 51 -20.27 -0.80 -9.46
N LEU A 52 -20.47 -0.99 -10.77
CA LEU A 52 -19.45 -1.53 -11.66
C LEU A 52 -18.19 -0.66 -11.70
N ASP A 53 -18.37 0.65 -11.85
CA ASP A 53 -17.26 1.62 -11.81
C ASP A 53 -16.45 1.52 -10.50
N GLU A 54 -17.14 1.42 -9.36
CA GLU A 54 -16.49 1.22 -8.06
C GLU A 54 -15.76 -0.13 -7.97
N ILE A 55 -16.35 -1.22 -8.49
CA ILE A 55 -15.73 -2.55 -8.53
C ILE A 55 -14.47 -2.53 -9.40
N HIS A 56 -14.53 -1.93 -10.59
CA HIS A 56 -13.39 -1.79 -11.50
C HIS A 56 -12.26 -0.97 -10.89
N HIS A 57 -12.62 0.13 -10.23
CA HIS A 57 -11.67 0.95 -9.49
C HIS A 57 -11.00 0.19 -8.33
N ASP A 58 -11.77 -0.61 -7.59
CA ASP A 58 -11.23 -1.41 -6.50
C ASP A 58 -10.36 -2.57 -6.99
N TYR A 59 -10.75 -3.20 -8.10
CA TYR A 59 -9.99 -4.25 -8.75
C TYR A 59 -8.61 -3.76 -9.20
N LEU A 60 -8.57 -2.64 -9.94
CA LEU A 60 -7.32 -2.00 -10.36
C LEU A 60 -6.43 -1.62 -9.18
N ARG A 61 -7.05 -1.10 -8.10
CA ARG A 61 -6.34 -0.75 -6.87
C ARG A 61 -5.73 -1.98 -6.19
N SER A 62 -6.40 -3.12 -6.25
CA SER A 62 -5.91 -4.37 -5.68
C SER A 62 -4.75 -4.93 -6.50
N MET A 63 -4.84 -4.92 -7.83
CA MET A 63 -3.71 -5.28 -8.70
C MET A 63 -2.49 -4.37 -8.48
N ALA A 64 -2.70 -3.06 -8.38
CA ALA A 64 -1.63 -2.10 -8.09
C ALA A 64 -0.92 -2.39 -6.75
N ARG A 65 -1.65 -2.86 -5.73
CA ARG A 65 -1.04 -3.27 -4.45
C ARG A 65 -0.15 -4.51 -4.60
N VAL A 66 -0.58 -5.47 -5.42
CA VAL A 66 0.22 -6.68 -5.70
C VAL A 66 1.49 -6.31 -6.44
N ALA A 67 1.41 -5.48 -7.48
CA ALA A 67 2.57 -5.01 -8.23
C ALA A 67 3.59 -4.25 -7.36
N VAL A 68 3.12 -3.48 -6.38
CA VAL A 68 4.00 -2.71 -5.48
C VAL A 68 4.56 -3.57 -4.32
N ALA A 69 4.10 -4.82 -4.13
CA ALA A 69 4.45 -5.64 -2.97
C ALA A 69 5.95 -5.98 -2.89
N ASP A 70 6.62 -6.17 -4.02
CA ASP A 70 8.07 -6.43 -4.09
C ASP A 70 8.91 -5.13 -4.00
N GLY A 71 8.25 -3.96 -3.94
CA GLY A 71 8.88 -2.65 -3.81
C GLY A 71 9.41 -2.06 -5.13
N VAL A 72 9.24 -2.76 -6.25
CA VAL A 72 9.58 -2.30 -7.60
C VAL A 72 8.43 -2.65 -8.53
N VAL A 73 7.96 -1.67 -9.31
CA VAL A 73 7.01 -1.89 -10.40
C VAL A 73 7.79 -1.85 -11.71
N THR A 74 7.81 -2.96 -12.43
CA THR A 74 8.47 -3.07 -13.73
C THR A 74 7.66 -2.42 -14.84
N ASP A 75 8.30 -2.16 -15.98
CA ASP A 75 7.61 -1.65 -17.18
C ASP A 75 6.55 -2.62 -17.69
N ASP A 76 6.80 -3.92 -17.54
CA ASP A 76 5.89 -5.01 -17.91
C ASP A 76 4.65 -5.03 -16.99
N GLU A 77 4.82 -4.97 -15.67
CA GLU A 77 3.70 -4.86 -14.71
C GLU A 77 2.89 -3.58 -14.91
N ARG A 78 3.56 -2.48 -15.28
CA ARG A 78 2.86 -1.24 -15.62
C ARG A 78 2.05 -1.38 -16.91
N ALA A 79 2.60 -2.05 -17.92
CA ALA A 79 1.91 -2.30 -19.19
C ALA A 79 0.69 -3.21 -18.98
N ASP A 80 0.81 -4.25 -18.14
CA ASP A 80 -0.30 -5.10 -17.73
C ASP A 80 -1.43 -4.30 -17.05
N LEU A 81 -1.09 -3.48 -16.05
CA LEU A 81 -2.06 -2.61 -15.38
C LEU A 81 -2.76 -1.63 -16.32
N ILE A 82 -2.05 -1.12 -17.34
CA ILE A 82 -2.64 -0.25 -18.36
C ILE A 82 -3.60 -1.03 -19.25
N GLN A 83 -3.21 -2.22 -19.70
CA GLN A 83 -4.08 -3.08 -20.51
C GLN A 83 -5.35 -3.45 -19.74
N VAL A 84 -5.23 -3.85 -18.47
CA VAL A 84 -6.38 -4.12 -17.60
C VAL A 84 -7.24 -2.88 -17.44
N ALA A 85 -6.65 -1.70 -17.20
CA ALA A 85 -7.42 -0.46 -17.09
C ALA A 85 -8.20 -0.15 -18.37
N GLU A 86 -7.61 -0.33 -19.55
CA GLU A 86 -8.30 -0.13 -20.83
C GLU A 86 -9.48 -1.09 -20.99
N LEU A 87 -9.30 -2.37 -20.63
CA LEU A 87 -10.38 -3.38 -20.66
C LEU A 87 -11.52 -3.06 -19.68
N LEU A 88 -11.22 -2.40 -18.56
CA LEU A 88 -12.21 -1.93 -17.59
C LEU A 88 -12.83 -0.57 -17.96
N GLY A 89 -12.43 0.04 -19.09
CA GLY A 89 -12.88 1.38 -19.47
C GLY A 89 -12.31 2.51 -18.59
N LEU A 90 -11.24 2.22 -17.84
CA LEU A 90 -10.52 3.17 -17.00
C LEU A 90 -9.38 3.83 -17.78
N SER A 91 -9.04 5.06 -17.42
CA SER A 91 -7.94 5.80 -18.05
C SER A 91 -6.60 5.49 -17.39
N ALA A 92 -5.50 5.65 -18.14
CA ALA A 92 -4.13 5.50 -17.62
C ALA A 92 -3.81 6.42 -16.42
N ASP A 93 -4.49 7.56 -16.26
CA ASP A 93 -4.39 8.41 -15.06
C ASP A 93 -4.81 7.66 -13.78
N ARG A 94 -5.81 6.78 -13.89
CA ARG A 94 -6.25 5.94 -12.78
C ARG A 94 -5.22 4.89 -12.38
N VAL A 95 -4.44 4.40 -13.34
CA VAL A 95 -3.31 3.48 -13.07
C VAL A 95 -2.23 4.20 -12.28
N ASP A 96 -1.84 5.41 -12.69
CA ASP A 96 -0.86 6.23 -11.97
C ASP A 96 -1.32 6.54 -10.55
N ALA A 97 -2.59 6.96 -10.39
CA ALA A 97 -3.19 7.21 -9.09
C ALA A 97 -3.21 5.94 -8.20
N ALA A 98 -3.57 4.78 -8.76
CA ALA A 98 -3.60 3.51 -8.04
C ALA A 98 -2.20 3.08 -7.57
N LEU A 99 -1.20 3.18 -8.45
CA LEU A 99 0.20 2.91 -8.13
C LEU A 99 0.73 3.87 -7.06
N ALA A 100 0.51 5.17 -7.19
CA ALA A 100 0.93 6.17 -6.21
C ALA A 100 0.30 5.91 -4.83
N MET A 101 -0.99 5.60 -4.78
CA MET A 101 -1.68 5.24 -3.54
C MET A 101 -1.15 3.93 -2.95
N ALA A 102 -0.90 2.91 -3.78
CA ALA A 102 -0.36 1.63 -3.34
C ALA A 102 1.06 1.78 -2.77
N SER A 103 1.94 2.55 -3.43
CA SER A 103 3.28 2.86 -2.94
C SER A 103 3.27 3.66 -1.64
N ALA A 104 2.41 4.66 -1.52
CA ALA A 104 2.27 5.41 -0.26
C ALA A 104 1.80 4.51 0.89
N ARG A 105 0.88 3.58 0.62
CA ARG A 105 0.39 2.62 1.61
C ARG A 105 1.44 1.58 1.98
N SER A 106 2.17 1.03 1.00
CA SER A 106 3.27 0.10 1.21
C SER A 106 4.37 0.73 2.07
N ALA A 107 4.77 1.97 1.75
CA ALA A 107 5.70 2.74 2.57
C ALA A 107 5.18 2.93 4.00
N CYS A 108 3.91 3.30 4.18
CA CYS A 108 3.33 3.43 5.52
C CYS A 108 3.31 2.09 6.29
N ALA A 109 3.08 0.97 5.60
CA ALA A 109 3.09 -0.37 6.17
C ALA A 109 4.51 -0.85 6.53
N GLU A 110 5.50 -0.56 5.68
CA GLU A 110 6.92 -0.86 5.94
C GLU A 110 7.38 -0.23 7.26
N PHE A 111 6.94 1.00 7.52
CA PHE A 111 7.22 1.74 8.73
C PHE A 111 6.14 1.60 9.83
N ALA A 112 5.21 0.65 9.70
CA ALA A 112 4.22 0.39 10.74
C ALA A 112 4.92 -0.20 11.98
N LEU A 113 4.74 0.47 13.13
CA LEU A 113 5.35 0.10 14.39
C LEU A 113 4.40 -0.75 15.22
N ALA A 114 4.82 -1.87 15.79
CA ALA A 114 4.03 -2.65 16.74
C ALA A 114 4.50 -2.41 18.18
N ALA A 115 3.64 -2.73 19.15
CA ALA A 115 4.08 -2.79 20.54
C ALA A 115 5.19 -3.86 20.68
N GLY A 116 6.31 -3.50 21.31
CA GLY A 116 7.52 -4.31 21.43
C GLY A 116 8.60 -3.99 20.39
N ASP A 117 8.32 -3.17 19.37
CA ASP A 117 9.37 -2.70 18.45
C ASP A 117 10.35 -1.75 19.15
N VAL A 118 11.61 -1.82 18.72
CA VAL A 118 12.68 -0.95 19.24
C VAL A 118 12.97 0.14 18.22
N LEU A 119 12.86 1.41 18.63
CA LEU A 119 13.26 2.58 17.85
C LEU A 119 14.57 3.16 18.36
N CYS A 120 15.40 3.66 17.45
CA CYS A 120 16.58 4.42 17.83
C CYS A 120 16.42 5.87 17.40
N LEU A 121 16.60 6.81 18.34
CA LEU A 121 16.59 8.24 18.05
C LEU A 121 18.03 8.77 17.97
N THR A 122 18.37 9.49 16.90
CA THR A 122 19.69 10.09 16.71
C THR A 122 19.60 11.52 16.16
N GLY A 123 20.55 12.38 16.54
CA GLY A 123 20.57 13.78 16.14
C GLY A 123 19.78 14.70 17.08
N SER A 124 19.84 16.00 16.79
CA SER A 124 19.15 17.05 17.55
C SER A 124 17.76 17.25 16.97
N MET A 125 16.77 16.56 17.55
CA MET A 125 15.36 16.66 17.16
C MET A 125 14.73 17.95 17.71
N ARG A 126 13.66 18.45 17.09
CA ARG A 126 12.93 19.64 17.60
C ARG A 126 12.27 19.38 18.95
N ARG A 127 11.70 18.19 19.16
CA ARG A 127 11.18 17.72 20.45
C ARG A 127 12.28 17.07 21.28
N ARG A 128 12.18 17.15 22.61
CA ARG A 128 13.14 16.49 23.50
C ARG A 128 13.02 14.97 23.36
N ARG A 129 14.14 14.27 23.48
CA ARG A 129 14.20 12.80 23.44
C ARG A 129 13.18 12.17 24.40
N SER A 130 13.09 12.68 25.63
CA SER A 130 12.17 12.19 26.66
C SER A 130 10.69 12.32 26.30
N GLU A 131 10.31 13.30 25.48
CA GLU A 131 8.93 13.43 25.02
C GLU A 131 8.60 12.37 23.96
N TRP A 132 9.53 12.12 23.04
CA TRP A 132 9.39 10.99 22.10
C TRP A 132 9.38 9.65 22.82
N GLU A 133 10.22 9.47 23.83
CA GLU A 133 10.26 8.26 24.65
C GLU A 133 8.91 8.03 25.35
N ALA A 134 8.29 9.07 25.90
CA ALA A 134 6.97 8.97 26.53
C ALA A 134 5.85 8.66 25.52
N GLU A 135 5.84 9.32 24.36
CA GLU A 135 4.86 9.08 23.27
C GLU A 135 4.96 7.65 22.71
N LEU A 136 6.19 7.17 22.51
CA LEU A 136 6.45 5.83 22.00
C LEU A 136 6.16 4.77 23.07
N ALA A 137 6.52 5.02 24.34
CA ALA A 137 6.22 4.11 25.45
C ALA A 137 4.71 3.94 25.68
N GLN A 138 3.91 5.00 25.53
CA GLN A 138 2.44 4.91 25.58
C GLN A 138 1.87 3.94 24.53
N ARG A 139 2.60 3.70 23.45
CA ARG A 139 2.24 2.80 22.36
C ARG A 139 2.95 1.45 22.45
N GLY A 140 3.67 1.19 23.55
CA GLY A 140 4.42 -0.03 23.79
C GLY A 140 5.72 -0.14 22.99
N ILE A 141 6.22 0.96 22.43
CA ILE A 141 7.44 1.00 21.61
C ILE A 141 8.62 1.40 22.49
N GLU A 142 9.72 0.66 22.41
CA GLU A 142 10.90 0.88 23.23
C GLU A 142 11.92 1.77 22.49
N VAL A 143 12.42 2.82 23.14
CA VAL A 143 13.47 3.66 22.57
C VAL A 143 14.81 3.26 23.13
N GLY A 144 15.73 2.87 22.25
CA GLY A 144 17.02 2.31 22.65
C GLY A 144 18.20 2.68 21.76
N SER A 145 19.30 1.99 22.00
CA SER A 145 20.49 2.05 21.15
C SER A 145 20.25 1.31 19.84
N LEU A 146 20.96 1.70 18.77
CA LEU A 146 20.88 1.04 17.48
C LEU A 146 21.42 -0.39 17.57
N THR A 147 20.52 -1.36 17.50
CA THR A 147 20.81 -2.81 17.50
C THR A 147 20.20 -3.47 16.26
N ARG A 148 20.47 -4.76 16.03
CA ARG A 148 19.80 -5.52 14.96
C ARG A 148 18.31 -5.75 15.21
N ARG A 149 17.83 -5.56 16.45
CA ARG A 149 16.41 -5.59 16.82
C ARG A 149 15.71 -4.25 16.60
N THR A 150 16.46 -3.20 16.27
CA THR A 150 15.88 -1.89 16.00
C THR A 150 15.11 -1.94 14.70
N ARG A 151 13.80 -1.70 14.77
CA ARG A 151 12.92 -1.67 13.61
C ARG A 151 13.19 -0.46 12.73
N LEU A 152 13.48 0.69 13.35
CA LEU A 152 13.55 1.96 12.65
C LEU A 152 14.46 2.97 13.36
N LEU A 153 15.28 3.68 12.57
CA LEU A 153 16.15 4.76 13.05
C LEU A 153 15.52 6.11 12.69
N VAL A 154 15.29 6.96 13.68
CA VAL A 154 14.82 8.32 13.47
C VAL A 154 16.00 9.27 13.59
N ALA A 155 16.33 9.96 12.50
CA ALA A 155 17.41 10.92 12.42
C ALA A 155 16.85 12.32 12.12
N ALA A 156 17.35 13.36 12.80
CA ALA A 156 16.98 14.74 12.46
C ALA A 156 17.29 15.09 10.99
N ASP A 157 18.37 14.49 10.46
CA ASP A 157 18.73 14.56 9.05
C ASP A 157 19.06 13.13 8.53
N PRO A 158 18.24 12.55 7.63
CA PRO A 158 18.41 11.19 7.13
C PRO A 158 19.53 11.05 6.10
N ASP A 159 19.99 12.15 5.50
CA ASP A 159 21.10 12.18 4.54
C ASP A 159 22.47 12.30 5.23
N SER A 160 22.47 12.88 6.43
CA SER A 160 23.65 13.11 7.23
C SER A 160 24.32 11.78 7.60
N ALA A 161 25.55 11.63 7.10
CA ALA A 161 26.40 10.44 7.22
C ALA A 161 26.94 10.20 8.64
N THR A 162 26.07 10.16 9.65
CA THR A 162 26.45 9.79 11.01
C THR A 162 26.85 8.32 11.06
N GLY A 163 27.75 7.94 11.99
CA GLY A 163 28.14 6.54 12.17
C GLY A 163 26.96 5.60 12.44
N LYS A 164 25.87 6.11 13.04
CA LYS A 164 24.62 5.38 13.26
C LYS A 164 23.80 5.20 11.97
N ALA A 165 23.72 6.21 11.11
CA ALA A 165 23.06 6.09 9.80
C ALA A 165 23.77 5.04 8.91
N ARG A 166 25.11 5.07 8.84
CA ARG A 166 25.88 4.03 8.14
C ARG A 166 25.63 2.63 8.71
N LYS A 167 25.57 2.51 10.04
CA LYS A 167 25.34 1.23 10.71
C LYS A 167 23.90 0.71 10.52
N ALA A 168 22.91 1.60 10.49
CA ALA A 168 21.52 1.26 10.19
C ALA A 168 21.39 0.76 8.75
N ARG A 169 21.97 1.46 7.76
CA ARG A 169 22.03 0.99 6.37
C ARG A 169 22.70 -0.39 6.26
N LYS A 170 23.79 -0.63 6.99
CA LYS A 170 24.46 -1.95 7.03
C LYS A 170 23.59 -3.06 7.64
N TYR A 171 22.68 -2.72 8.55
CA TYR A 171 21.75 -3.66 9.15
C TYR A 171 20.42 -3.77 8.40
N GLY A 172 20.23 -3.03 7.29
CA GLY A 172 18.96 -2.97 6.58
C GLY A 172 17.85 -2.26 7.36
N ILE A 173 18.21 -1.40 8.32
CA ILE A 173 17.24 -0.67 9.15
C ILE A 173 16.87 0.62 8.44
N PRO A 174 15.57 0.87 8.19
CA PRO A 174 15.11 2.10 7.55
C PRO A 174 15.39 3.34 8.41
N ILE A 175 15.69 4.46 7.74
CA ILE A 175 16.02 5.74 8.35
C ILE A 175 14.96 6.76 7.95
N ILE A 176 14.28 7.35 8.93
CA ILE A 176 13.27 8.39 8.70
C ILE A 176 13.59 9.64 9.53
N ASN A 177 12.90 10.75 9.25
CA ASN A 177 12.99 11.99 10.02
C ASN A 177 11.88 12.12 11.07
N GLU A 178 11.97 13.15 11.92
CA GLU A 178 10.97 13.40 12.97
C GLU A 178 9.56 13.73 12.42
N ASP A 179 9.46 14.34 11.24
CA ASP A 179 8.17 14.62 10.59
C ASP A 179 7.48 13.33 10.13
N ALA A 180 8.24 12.44 9.51
CA ALA A 180 7.79 11.11 9.12
C ALA A 180 7.39 10.29 10.35
N LEU A 181 8.15 10.34 11.44
CA LEU A 181 7.77 9.69 12.70
C LEU A 181 6.43 10.25 13.22
N SER A 182 6.25 11.57 13.21
CA SER A 182 5.00 12.21 13.62
C SER A 182 3.83 11.77 12.75
N ARG A 183 4.01 11.66 11.43
CA ARG A 183 2.98 11.16 10.51
C ARG A 183 2.63 9.71 10.77
N LEU A 184 3.61 8.84 11.00
CA LEU A 184 3.36 7.42 11.31
C LEU A 184 2.59 7.25 12.62
N LEU A 185 2.88 8.10 13.60
CA LEU A 185 2.17 8.10 14.89
C LEU A 185 0.78 8.74 14.79
N GLY A 186 0.59 9.73 13.91
CA GLY A 186 -0.71 10.38 13.68
C GLY A 186 -1.65 9.62 12.73
N ALA A 187 -1.13 8.86 11.77
CA ALA A 187 -1.95 8.11 10.81
C ALA A 187 -2.77 6.98 11.45
N ARG A 188 -2.42 6.56 12.68
CA ARG A 188 -3.13 5.49 13.41
C ARG A 188 -4.17 5.99 14.42
N THR A 189 -4.49 7.29 14.44
CA THR A 189 -5.56 7.82 15.31
C THR A 189 -6.91 7.97 14.59
N SER A 190 -7.08 7.39 13.40
CA SER A 190 -8.39 7.25 12.76
C SER A 190 -8.78 5.77 12.77
N GLY A 191 -9.50 5.37 13.81
CA GLY A 191 -9.94 4.00 14.03
C GLY A 191 -10.75 3.92 15.31
N GLU A 192 -11.88 4.63 15.33
CA GLU A 192 -13.07 4.26 16.10
C GLU A 192 -14.09 3.67 15.13
#